data_AF-A0A9Q9CFE5-F1
#
_entry.id   AF-A0A9Q9CFE5-F1
#
_cell.length_a   1.000
_cell.length_b   1.000
_cell.length_c   1.000
_cell.angle_alpha   90.00
_cell.angle_beta   90.00
_cell.angle_gamma   90.00
#
_symmetry.space_group_name_H-M   'P 1'
#
loop_
_entity.id
_entity.type
_entity.pdbx_description
1 polymer ?
#
loop_
_entity_poly.entity_id
_entity_poly.type
_entity_poly.pdbx_seq_one_letter_code
_entity_poly.pdbx_strand_id
1 'polypeptide(L)'
;MDLPRLVQSKDIHRGKIFYVALPYTQGRPFRFVEKDGQHEDLYRIIERPDGFEGVSEPETGKRRSESLEVVTGIKLRPCIIIQKDQYNHNEKYPFVVVLPIATLTKEHKQRPIFKRLIEHNDLDQFYYLGNDCYITVNDPKRVYKNTLFYVEGRLKIEESDIDMDELMMRFAECLAVKKIRSE
;
A
#
# COMPACT_ATOMS: atom_id res chain seq x y z
N MET A 1 -6.76 -3.94 -25.69
CA MET A 1 -6.66 -3.54 -24.27
C MET A 1 -5.36 -2.76 -24.18
N ASP A 2 -5.44 -1.44 -24.05
CA ASP A 2 -4.24 -0.60 -24.08
C ASP A 2 -3.44 -0.78 -22.78
N LEU A 3 -2.13 -0.93 -22.91
CA LEU A 3 -1.24 -1.04 -21.77
C LEU A 3 -1.25 0.29 -20.97
N PRO A 4 -1.22 0.26 -19.63
CA PRO A 4 -1.16 1.48 -18.83
C PRO A 4 0.05 2.34 -19.21
N ARG A 5 -0.18 3.65 -19.41
CA ARG A 5 0.90 4.57 -19.83
C ARG A 5 1.78 4.91 -18.64
N LEU A 6 3.10 4.72 -18.78
CA LEU A 6 4.09 5.14 -17.79
C LEU A 6 4.06 6.67 -17.60
N VAL A 7 4.38 7.10 -16.38
CA VAL A 7 4.44 8.52 -16.00
C VAL A 7 5.87 9.02 -16.11
N GLN A 8 6.10 10.18 -16.75
CA GLN A 8 7.43 10.81 -16.77
C GLN A 8 7.63 11.63 -15.50
N SER A 9 8.87 11.71 -15.00
CA SER A 9 9.20 12.44 -13.76
C SER A 9 8.66 13.87 -13.74
N LYS A 10 8.70 14.57 -14.89
CA LYS A 10 8.25 15.96 -15.03
C LYS A 10 6.74 16.15 -14.85
N ASP A 11 5.95 15.08 -14.98
CA ASP A 11 4.49 15.12 -14.89
C ASP A 11 4.00 14.71 -13.48
N ILE A 12 4.91 14.31 -12.58
CA ILE A 12 4.60 13.88 -11.22
C ILE A 12 4.53 15.10 -10.30
N HIS A 13 3.33 15.67 -10.17
CA HIS A 13 3.08 16.80 -9.26
C HIS A 13 2.42 16.34 -7.96
N ARG A 14 2.73 17.03 -6.88
CA ARG A 14 2.02 16.90 -5.60
C ARG A 14 0.53 17.18 -5.79
N GLY A 15 -0.32 16.37 -5.17
CA GLY A 15 -1.77 16.43 -5.33
C GLY A 15 -2.32 15.70 -6.55
N LYS A 16 -1.47 15.28 -7.51
CA LYS A 16 -1.92 14.47 -8.65
C LYS A 16 -2.26 13.05 -8.24
N ILE A 17 -3.24 12.48 -8.93
CA ILE A 17 -3.66 11.09 -8.75
C ILE A 17 -3.06 10.23 -9.86
N PHE A 18 -2.45 9.13 -9.45
CA PHE A 18 -1.93 8.10 -10.34
C PHE A 18 -2.40 6.73 -9.88
N TYR A 19 -2.18 5.73 -10.72
CA TYR A 19 -2.20 4.34 -10.27
C TYR A 19 -0.79 3.86 -10.01
N VAL A 20 -0.61 3.15 -8.90
CA VAL A 20 0.67 2.58 -8.49
C VAL A 20 0.56 1.07 -8.40
N ALA A 21 1.56 0.36 -8.93
CA ALA A 21 1.74 -1.06 -8.67
C ALA A 21 2.36 -1.25 -7.28
N LEU A 22 1.55 -1.69 -6.32
CA LEU A 22 1.98 -1.97 -4.95
C LEU A 22 2.06 -3.47 -4.68
N PRO A 23 3.14 -3.96 -4.06
CA PRO A 23 3.18 -5.31 -3.54
C PRO A 23 2.14 -5.45 -2.43
N TYR A 24 1.42 -6.56 -2.43
CA TYR A 24 0.49 -6.89 -1.37
C TYR A 24 0.63 -8.37 -1.03
N THR A 25 0.54 -8.66 0.26
CA THR A 25 0.39 -10.02 0.77
C THR A 25 -1.12 -10.28 0.85
N GLN A 26 -1.62 -11.26 0.08
CA GLN A 26 -2.92 -11.86 0.38
C GLN A 26 -2.83 -12.46 1.79
N GLY A 27 -3.91 -12.39 2.58
CA GLY A 27 -3.93 -12.63 4.03
C GLY A 27 -3.09 -13.82 4.52
N ARG A 28 -2.57 -13.72 5.76
CA ARG A 28 -1.92 -14.80 6.52
C ARG A 28 -2.81 -16.06 6.45
N PRO A 29 -2.53 -17.04 5.58
CA PRO A 29 -1.40 -17.97 5.62
C PRO A 29 -0.40 -17.82 4.46
N PHE A 30 0.83 -18.30 4.67
CA PHE A 30 1.86 -18.30 3.64
C PHE A 30 1.62 -19.45 2.65
N ARG A 31 1.66 -19.13 1.35
CA ARG A 31 1.61 -20.10 0.26
C ARG A 31 3.02 -20.44 -0.17
N PHE A 32 3.41 -21.71 -0.03
CA PHE A 32 4.73 -22.23 -0.38
C PHE A 32 4.63 -23.05 -1.66
N VAL A 33 5.65 -22.94 -2.50
CA VAL A 33 5.80 -23.79 -3.68
C VAL A 33 6.74 -24.93 -3.28
N GLU A 34 6.23 -26.16 -3.21
CA GLU A 34 7.02 -27.34 -2.89
C GLU A 34 7.01 -28.32 -4.06
N LYS A 35 8.11 -29.07 -4.24
CA LYS A 35 8.14 -30.19 -5.18
C LYS A 35 7.05 -31.19 -4.83
N ASP A 36 6.32 -31.64 -5.83
CA ASP A 36 5.33 -32.69 -5.65
C ASP A 36 6.05 -34.01 -5.38
N GLY A 37 5.80 -34.59 -4.19
CA GLY A 37 6.41 -35.86 -3.79
C GLY A 37 5.98 -37.06 -4.65
N GLN A 38 4.95 -36.91 -5.48
CA GLN A 38 4.47 -37.95 -6.39
C GLN A 38 4.91 -37.70 -7.85
N HIS A 39 5.30 -36.47 -8.19
CA HIS A 39 5.66 -36.10 -9.56
C HIS A 39 6.89 -35.18 -9.55
N GLU A 40 8.06 -35.74 -9.87
CA GLU A 40 9.37 -35.06 -9.72
C GLU A 40 9.51 -33.74 -10.48
N ASP A 41 8.74 -33.56 -11.56
CA ASP A 41 8.76 -32.36 -12.42
C ASP A 41 7.68 -31.33 -12.08
N LEU A 42 6.82 -31.62 -11.10
CA LEU A 42 5.69 -30.75 -10.75
C LEU A 42 5.90 -30.10 -9.39
N TYR A 43 5.28 -28.94 -9.24
CA TYR A 43 5.25 -28.17 -8.00
C TYR A 43 3.81 -28.00 -7.55
N ARG A 44 3.59 -28.08 -6.25
CA ARG A 44 2.29 -27.83 -5.61
C ARG A 44 2.36 -26.62 -4.70
N ILE A 45 1.26 -25.90 -4.61
CA ILE A 45 1.10 -24.79 -3.67
C ILE A 45 0.49 -25.34 -2.40
N ILE A 46 1.15 -25.15 -1.25
CA ILE A 46 0.62 -25.52 0.06
C ILE A 46 0.45 -24.27 0.93
N GLU A 47 -0.55 -24.27 1.80
CA GLU A 47 -0.76 -23.21 2.80
C GLU A 47 -0.31 -23.71 4.17
N ARG A 48 0.59 -22.97 4.85
CA ARG A 48 0.96 -23.25 6.25
C ARG A 48 0.65 -22.03 7.15
N PRO A 49 0.28 -22.24 8.42
CA PRO A 49 0.25 -21.17 9.43
C PRO A 49 1.65 -20.54 9.58
N ASP A 50 1.75 -19.37 10.20
CA ASP A 50 2.99 -18.60 10.34
C ASP A 50 4.02 -19.31 11.26
N GLY A 51 4.65 -20.34 10.71
CA GLY A 51 5.66 -21.18 11.35
C GLY A 51 6.99 -20.46 11.54
N PHE A 52 7.01 -19.47 12.43
CA PHE A 52 8.24 -18.85 12.96
C PHE A 52 9.03 -19.81 13.89
N GLU A 53 8.98 -21.12 13.65
CA GLU A 53 9.72 -22.11 14.42
C GLU A 53 11.03 -22.41 13.69
N GLY A 54 12.14 -21.89 14.23
CA GLY A 54 13.46 -22.18 13.68
C GLY A 54 13.77 -23.68 13.76
N VAL A 55 14.26 -24.26 12.67
CA VAL A 55 14.67 -25.66 12.61
C VAL A 55 16.08 -25.78 13.16
N SER A 56 16.32 -26.72 14.08
CA SER A 56 17.67 -27.01 14.57
C SER A 56 18.40 -27.90 13.56
N GLU A 57 19.56 -27.46 13.09
CA GLU A 57 20.43 -28.29 12.26
C GLU A 57 20.91 -29.52 13.08
N PRO A 58 20.62 -30.75 12.65
CA PRO A 58 20.95 -31.96 13.43
C PRO A 58 22.46 -32.12 13.70
N GLU A 59 23.30 -31.63 12.79
CA GLU A 59 24.76 -31.80 12.84
C GLU A 59 25.46 -30.75 13.71
N THR A 60 24.92 -29.52 13.77
CA THR A 60 25.57 -28.39 14.44
C THR A 60 24.82 -27.91 15.68
N GLY A 61 23.58 -28.37 15.88
CA GLY A 61 22.68 -27.91 16.94
C GLY A 61 22.24 -26.45 16.80
N LYS A 62 22.64 -25.76 15.74
CA LYS A 62 22.33 -24.35 15.53
C LYS A 62 20.91 -24.22 15.00
N ARG A 63 20.13 -23.31 15.59
CA ARG A 63 18.84 -22.90 15.04
C ARG A 63 19.05 -22.11 13.76
N ARG A 64 18.47 -22.60 12.67
CA ARG A 64 18.41 -21.91 11.39
C ARG A 64 16.96 -21.54 11.10
N SER A 65 16.73 -20.31 10.66
CA SER A 65 15.45 -19.93 10.07
C SER A 65 15.26 -20.71 8.77
N GLU A 66 14.07 -21.28 8.53
CA GLU A 66 13.75 -21.79 7.19
C GLU A 66 13.92 -20.66 6.16
N SER A 67 14.41 -21.01 4.97
CA SER A 67 14.44 -20.08 3.84
C SER A 67 13.01 -19.81 3.41
N LEU A 68 12.51 -18.60 3.65
CA LEU A 68 11.13 -18.22 3.37
C LEU A 68 11.04 -17.61 1.96
N GLU A 69 10.37 -18.29 1.04
CA GLU A 69 9.97 -17.69 -0.24
C GLU A 69 8.61 -16.99 -0.08
N VAL A 70 8.62 -15.66 -0.06
CA VAL A 70 7.38 -14.86 0.01
C VAL A 70 6.89 -14.56 -1.40
N VAL A 71 5.81 -15.21 -1.83
CA VAL A 71 5.11 -14.83 -3.06
C VAL A 71 4.29 -13.56 -2.80
N THR A 72 4.77 -12.42 -3.29
CA THR A 72 4.03 -11.15 -3.24
C THR A 72 3.24 -10.95 -4.52
N GLY A 73 1.95 -10.68 -4.40
CA GLY A 73 1.15 -10.23 -5.54
C GLY A 73 1.40 -8.75 -5.81
N ILE A 74 1.18 -8.29 -7.04
CA ILE A 74 1.15 -6.86 -7.38
C ILE A 74 -0.30 -6.45 -7.58
N LYS A 75 -0.73 -5.38 -6.89
CA LYS A 75 -2.05 -4.79 -7.07
C LYS A 75 -1.93 -3.35 -7.52
N LEU A 76 -2.60 -3.05 -8.62
CA LEU A 76 -2.73 -1.68 -9.10
C LEU A 76 -3.71 -0.92 -8.21
N ARG A 77 -3.26 0.18 -7.61
CA ARG A 77 -4.02 0.98 -6.65
C ARG A 77 -3.98 2.45 -7.05
N PRO A 78 -5.09 3.18 -6.99
CA PRO A 78 -5.01 4.63 -7.08
C PRO A 78 -4.25 5.18 -5.88
N CYS A 79 -3.53 6.28 -6.07
CA CYS A 79 -2.79 6.97 -5.03
C CYS A 79 -2.63 8.45 -5.35
N ILE A 80 -2.49 9.27 -4.32
CA ILE A 80 -2.16 10.69 -4.45
C ILE A 80 -0.69 10.93 -4.12
N ILE A 81 -0.04 11.83 -4.86
CA ILE A 81 1.34 12.24 -4.59
C ILE A 81 1.38 13.25 -3.44
N ILE A 82 2.16 12.95 -2.39
CA ILE A 82 2.35 13.88 -1.27
C ILE A 82 3.75 14.49 -1.22
N GLN A 83 4.72 13.91 -1.93
CA GLN A 83 6.09 14.42 -2.04
C GLN A 83 6.15 15.74 -2.83
N LYS A 84 7.05 16.64 -2.44
CA LYS A 84 7.29 17.93 -3.15
C LYS A 84 7.83 17.72 -4.57
N ASP A 85 7.37 18.54 -5.49
CA ASP A 85 7.71 18.52 -6.93
C ASP A 85 9.21 18.58 -7.21
N GLN A 86 9.97 19.32 -6.39
CA GLN A 86 11.43 19.39 -6.52
C GLN A 86 12.09 17.99 -6.51
N TYR A 87 11.58 17.06 -5.71
CA TYR A 87 12.10 15.68 -5.67
C TYR A 87 11.43 14.79 -6.73
N ASN A 88 10.16 15.06 -7.04
CA ASN A 88 9.41 14.31 -8.05
C ASN A 88 9.98 14.51 -9.46
N HIS A 89 10.42 15.71 -9.79
CA HIS A 89 10.98 16.04 -11.11
C HIS A 89 12.47 15.70 -11.22
N ASN A 90 13.14 15.38 -10.10
CA ASN A 90 14.54 14.98 -10.11
C ASN A 90 14.71 13.56 -10.66
N GLU A 91 15.24 13.43 -11.88
CA GLU A 91 15.49 12.13 -12.54
C GLU A 91 16.52 11.25 -11.80
N LYS A 92 17.44 11.86 -11.05
CA LYS A 92 18.44 11.14 -10.25
C LYS A 92 17.84 10.57 -8.95
N TYR A 93 16.63 10.98 -8.58
CA TYR A 93 15.91 10.45 -7.44
C TYR A 93 14.80 9.51 -7.93
N PRO A 94 14.95 8.18 -7.83
CA PRO A 94 14.05 7.24 -8.48
C PRO A 94 12.73 7.02 -7.72
N PHE A 95 12.54 7.67 -6.57
CA PHE A 95 11.42 7.43 -5.67
C PHE A 95 10.40 8.58 -5.63
N VAL A 96 9.20 8.24 -5.19
CA VAL A 96 8.12 9.17 -4.88
C VAL A 96 7.36 8.66 -3.65
N VAL A 97 6.90 9.57 -2.81
CA VAL A 97 6.03 9.24 -1.66
C VAL A 97 4.57 9.50 -2.02
N VAL A 98 3.75 8.47 -1.83
CA VAL A 98 2.32 8.46 -2.18
C VAL A 98 1.47 8.02 -0.99
N LEU A 99 0.21 8.44 -0.99
CA LEU A 99 -0.82 7.88 -0.13
C LEU A 99 -1.81 7.07 -0.97
N PRO A 100 -1.99 5.77 -0.71
CA PRO A 100 -2.96 4.95 -1.44
C PRO A 100 -4.39 5.40 -1.19
N ILE A 101 -5.20 5.39 -2.25
CA ILE A 101 -6.65 5.59 -2.19
C ILE A 101 -7.32 4.21 -2.19
N ALA A 102 -8.20 3.99 -1.22
CA ALA A 102 -8.96 2.77 -1.04
C ALA A 102 -10.46 3.02 -1.28
N THR A 103 -11.18 1.96 -1.66
CA THR A 103 -12.64 1.99 -1.85
C THR A 103 -13.33 1.16 -0.77
N LEU A 104 -14.43 1.67 -0.22
CA LEU A 104 -15.26 1.02 0.79
C LEU A 104 -16.21 0.04 0.12
N THR A 105 -16.13 -1.24 0.51
CA THR A 105 -17.11 -2.26 0.12
C THR A 105 -18.38 -2.12 0.95
N LYS A 106 -19.45 -2.83 0.57
CA LYS A 106 -20.67 -2.90 1.36
C LYS A 106 -20.40 -3.42 2.78
N GLU A 107 -19.50 -4.38 2.97
CA GLU A 107 -19.16 -4.87 4.31
C GLU A 107 -18.38 -3.82 5.11
N HIS A 108 -17.47 -3.08 4.49
CA HIS A 108 -16.73 -2.00 5.18
C HIS A 108 -17.69 -0.95 5.74
N LYS A 109 -18.70 -0.54 4.96
CA LYS A 109 -19.71 0.45 5.39
C LYS A 109 -20.55 0.01 6.60
N GLN A 110 -20.58 -1.27 6.94
CA GLN A 110 -21.28 -1.75 8.13
C GLN A 110 -20.48 -1.55 9.41
N ARG A 111 -19.15 -1.39 9.32
CA ARG A 111 -18.28 -1.22 10.49
C ARG A 111 -18.43 0.20 11.07
N PRO A 112 -18.54 0.35 12.41
CA PRO A 112 -18.77 1.67 13.03
C PRO A 112 -17.75 2.75 12.64
N ILE A 113 -16.47 2.37 12.53
CA ILE A 113 -15.40 3.31 12.16
C ILE A 113 -15.58 3.91 10.76
N PHE A 114 -16.03 3.10 9.79
CA PHE A 114 -16.25 3.58 8.42
C PHE A 114 -17.57 4.33 8.28
N LYS A 115 -18.58 4.04 9.12
CA LYS A 115 -19.79 4.89 9.21
C LYS A 115 -19.43 6.30 9.68
N ARG A 116 -18.68 6.40 10.79
CA ARG A 116 -18.18 7.68 11.30
C ARG A 116 -17.33 8.42 10.26
N LEU A 117 -16.46 7.71 9.55
CA LEU A 117 -15.66 8.29 8.46
C LEU A 117 -16.55 8.93 7.38
N ILE A 118 -17.61 8.25 6.95
CA ILE A 118 -18.52 8.73 5.92
C ILE A 118 -19.36 9.92 6.42
N GLU A 119 -19.84 9.86 7.67
CA GLU A 119 -20.77 10.85 8.22
C GLU A 119 -20.08 12.14 8.71
N HIS A 120 -18.89 12.01 9.28
CA HIS A 120 -18.22 13.13 9.97
C HIS A 120 -16.84 13.45 9.41
N ASN A 121 -16.19 12.51 8.71
CA ASN A 121 -14.83 12.65 8.19
C ASN A 121 -13.81 13.19 9.24
N ASP A 122 -13.97 12.82 10.51
CA ASP A 122 -13.28 13.43 11.65
C ASP A 122 -12.20 12.53 12.27
N LEU A 123 -11.77 11.50 11.54
CA LEU A 123 -10.76 10.55 11.98
C LEU A 123 -9.39 10.93 11.40
N ASP A 124 -8.43 11.34 12.23
CA ASP A 124 -7.10 11.81 11.79
C ASP A 124 -6.38 10.83 10.86
N GLN A 125 -6.54 9.53 11.10
CA GLN A 125 -5.89 8.46 10.33
C GLN A 125 -6.49 8.27 8.94
N PHE A 126 -7.65 8.87 8.66
CA PHE A 126 -8.39 8.72 7.43
C PHE A 126 -8.77 10.08 6.82
N TYR A 127 -8.93 10.09 5.51
CA TYR A 127 -9.47 11.23 4.79
C TYR A 127 -10.49 10.72 3.78
N TYR A 128 -11.77 10.99 4.04
CA TYR A 128 -12.86 10.58 3.17
C TYR A 128 -12.95 11.52 1.96
N LEU A 129 -12.94 10.94 0.76
CA LEU A 129 -12.95 11.67 -0.51
C LEU A 129 -14.35 11.75 -1.14
N GLY A 130 -15.38 11.24 -0.46
CA GLY A 130 -16.66 10.95 -1.11
C GLY A 130 -16.57 9.74 -2.05
N ASN A 131 -17.68 9.44 -2.74
CA ASN A 131 -17.77 8.35 -3.72
C ASN A 131 -17.23 6.99 -3.22
N ASP A 132 -17.47 6.69 -1.94
CA ASP A 132 -16.98 5.50 -1.25
C ASP A 132 -15.46 5.33 -1.25
N CYS A 133 -14.67 6.39 -1.43
CA CYS A 133 -13.23 6.31 -1.36
C CYS A 133 -12.67 7.07 -0.16
N TYR A 134 -11.52 6.60 0.32
CA TYR A 134 -10.80 7.24 1.41
C TYR A 134 -9.30 7.02 1.25
N ILE A 135 -8.53 7.87 1.93
CA ILE A 135 -7.08 7.73 2.08
C ILE A 135 -6.78 7.31 3.51
N THR A 136 -5.88 6.35 3.69
CA THR A 136 -5.26 6.09 5.00
C THR A 136 -4.06 7.02 5.13
N VAL A 137 -4.21 8.07 5.92
CA VAL A 137 -3.28 9.21 5.96
C VAL A 137 -1.94 8.82 6.59
N ASN A 138 -1.96 7.96 7.61
CA ASN A 138 -0.77 7.55 8.35
C ASN A 138 0.01 6.38 7.71
N ASP A 139 -0.31 5.99 6.46
CA ASP A 139 0.36 4.89 5.76
C ASP A 139 1.05 5.33 4.45
N PRO A 140 2.03 6.25 4.51
CA PRO A 140 2.75 6.70 3.32
C PRO A 140 3.58 5.55 2.72
N LYS A 141 3.51 5.41 1.39
CA LYS A 141 4.30 4.43 0.64
C LYS A 141 5.37 5.16 -0.16
N ARG A 142 6.63 4.74 0.01
CA ARG A 142 7.73 5.11 -0.89
C ARG A 142 7.80 4.10 -2.03
N VAL A 143 7.59 4.55 -3.25
CA VAL A 143 7.53 3.71 -4.45
C VAL A 143 8.49 4.21 -5.51
N TYR A 144 8.83 3.35 -6.47
CA TYR A 144 9.62 3.77 -7.63
C TYR A 144 8.74 4.55 -8.61
N LYS A 145 9.28 5.60 -9.24
CA LYS A 145 8.52 6.40 -10.23
C LYS A 145 8.03 5.55 -11.42
N ASN A 146 8.79 4.52 -11.81
CA ASN A 146 8.43 3.61 -12.89
C ASN A 146 7.29 2.64 -12.56
N THR A 147 6.76 2.65 -11.33
CA THR A 147 5.56 1.89 -10.95
C THR A 147 4.30 2.75 -10.94
N LEU A 148 4.40 4.02 -11.36
CA LEU A 148 3.26 4.91 -11.58
C LEU A 148 2.74 4.80 -13.01
N PHE A 149 1.42 4.83 -13.13
CA PHE A 149 0.68 4.68 -14.37
C PHE A 149 -0.46 5.70 -14.46
N TYR A 150 -0.66 6.24 -15.66
CA TYR A 150 -1.92 6.91 -16.02
C TYR A 150 -2.97 5.85 -16.34
N VAL A 151 -4.12 5.95 -15.67
CA VAL A 151 -5.30 5.12 -15.98
C VAL A 151 -6.52 6.01 -15.96
N GLU A 152 -7.12 6.20 -17.13
CA GLU A 152 -8.30 7.05 -17.30
C GLU A 152 -9.58 6.33 -16.84
N GLY A 153 -10.55 7.11 -16.34
CA GLY A 153 -11.95 6.69 -16.18
C GLY A 153 -12.27 5.68 -15.08
N ARG A 154 -11.34 5.39 -14.15
CA ARG A 154 -11.56 4.38 -13.10
C ARG A 154 -11.93 4.93 -11.72
N LEU A 155 -11.61 6.19 -11.44
CA LEU A 155 -11.99 6.87 -10.20
C LEU A 155 -13.09 7.87 -10.48
N LYS A 156 -14.06 7.96 -9.57
CA LYS A 156 -15.10 9.00 -9.56
C LYS A 156 -14.69 10.20 -8.69
N ILE A 157 -13.39 10.50 -8.64
CA ILE A 157 -12.83 11.57 -7.82
C ILE A 157 -11.88 12.34 -8.70
N GLU A 158 -12.03 13.65 -8.70
CA GLU A 158 -11.13 14.57 -9.37
C GLU A 158 -10.09 15.10 -8.39
N GLU A 159 -8.95 15.53 -8.92
CA GLU A 159 -7.85 16.04 -8.10
C GLU A 159 -8.23 17.35 -7.39
N SER A 160 -9.16 18.11 -7.96
CA SER A 160 -9.72 19.32 -7.36
C SER A 160 -10.62 19.05 -6.16
N ASP A 161 -11.10 17.81 -5.99
CA ASP A 161 -11.95 17.43 -4.85
C ASP A 161 -11.13 17.23 -3.56
N ILE A 162 -9.79 17.28 -3.65
CA ILE A 162 -8.89 16.95 -2.55
C ILE A 162 -8.27 18.22 -1.98
N ASP A 163 -8.65 18.57 -0.74
CA ASP A 163 -7.97 19.62 0.01
C ASP A 163 -6.59 19.11 0.47
N MET A 164 -5.57 19.49 -0.30
CA MET A 164 -4.19 19.09 -0.02
C MET A 164 -3.64 19.72 1.26
N ASP A 165 -4.13 20.87 1.70
CA ASP A 165 -3.66 21.49 2.94
C ASP A 165 -4.22 20.75 4.14
N GLU A 166 -5.52 20.42 4.12
CA GLU A 166 -6.15 19.61 5.17
C GLU A 166 -5.54 18.20 5.25
N LEU A 167 -5.37 17.52 4.11
CA LEU A 167 -4.75 16.19 4.05
C LEU A 167 -3.35 16.18 4.68
N MET A 168 -2.56 17.23 4.39
CA MET A 168 -1.18 17.31 4.85
C MET A 168 -1.08 17.76 6.31
N MET A 169 -2.06 18.53 6.80
CA MET A 169 -2.23 18.82 8.22
C MET A 169 -2.50 17.52 9.00
N ARG A 170 -3.48 16.71 8.59
CA ARG A 170 -3.76 15.40 9.21
C ARG A 170 -2.56 14.46 9.17
N PHE A 171 -1.82 14.46 8.05
CA PHE A 171 -0.57 13.70 7.92
C PHE A 171 0.47 14.13 8.94
N ALA A 172 0.66 15.44 9.12
CA ALA A 172 1.58 15.97 10.13
C ALA A 172 1.14 15.61 11.55
N GLU A 173 -0.15 15.67 11.85
CA GLU A 173 -0.72 15.27 13.15
C GLU A 173 -0.50 13.79 13.47
N CYS A 174 -0.61 12.92 12.46
CA CYS A 174 -0.32 11.49 12.61
C CYS A 174 1.16 11.22 12.95
N LEU A 175 2.07 12.07 12.47
CA LEU A 175 3.52 11.98 12.72
C LEU A 175 3.95 12.74 13.97
N ALA A 176 3.11 13.61 14.51
CA ALA A 176 3.38 14.32 15.75
C ALA A 176 3.48 13.30 16.88
N VAL A 177 4.70 12.98 17.30
CA VAL A 177 4.95 12.22 18.51
C VAL A 177 4.39 13.03 19.68
N LYS A 178 3.17 12.71 20.13
CA LYS A 178 2.69 13.18 21.44
C LYS A 178 3.71 12.67 22.44
N LYS A 179 4.47 13.58 23.07
CA LYS A 179 5.27 13.26 24.26
C LYS A 179 4.35 12.50 25.20
N ILE A 180 4.57 11.18 25.36
CA ILE A 180 4.03 10.45 26.48
C ILE A 180 4.66 11.16 27.68
N ARG A 181 3.84 11.87 28.46
CA ARG A 181 4.28 12.45 29.72
C ARG A 181 4.78 11.28 30.55
N SER A 182 6.10 11.17 30.69
CA SER A 182 6.69 10.43 31.80
C SER A 182 6.35 11.24 33.04
N GLU A 183 5.39 10.73 33.81
CA GLU A 183 5.28 11.03 35.24
C GLU A 183 6.54 10.57 35.97
#